data_AF-X1GVV1-F1
#
_entry.id   AF-X1GVV1-F1
#
_cell.length_a   1.000
_cell.length_b   1.000
_cell.length_c   1.000
_cell.angle_alpha   90.00
_cell.angle_beta   90.00
_cell.angle_gamma   90.00
#
_symmetry.space_group_name_H-M   'P 1'
#
loop_
_entity.id
_entity.type
_entity.pdbx_description
1 polymer ?
#
loop_
_entity_poly.entity_id
_entity_poly.type
_entity_poly.pdbx_seq_one_letter_code
_entity_poly.pdbx_strand_id
1 'polypeptide(L)'
;MCPIISFSINESLKQFINKLVSKNQYENKSKLIRDALLRLMSDIEVSNLESYGESYGETIPTTKKIVGNMIIVAPHDPNIQRKLNKIESRYNEQIVNKNQHFQGENLIIFMIFEGTVQEFQKIVVDINGIKEIKNFRYLIIN
;
A
#
# COMPACT_ATOMS: atom_id res chain seq x y z
N MET A 1 1.13 25.76 17.75
CA MET A 1 -0.27 25.92 17.29
C MET A 1 -0.39 25.13 15.99
N CYS A 2 -1.32 24.18 15.87
CA CYS A 2 -1.49 23.44 14.60
C CYS A 2 -2.28 24.29 13.60
N PRO A 3 -1.91 24.31 12.31
CA PRO A 3 -2.66 25.02 11.29
C PRO A 3 -4.08 24.44 11.17
N ILE A 4 -5.06 25.34 11.04
CA ILE A 4 -6.46 24.96 10.85
C ILE A 4 -6.80 25.20 9.38
N ILE A 5 -7.29 24.15 8.72
CA ILE A 5 -7.74 24.21 7.32
C ILE A 5 -9.25 24.04 7.29
N SER A 6 -9.92 24.99 6.66
CA SER A 6 -11.36 24.96 6.41
C SER A 6 -11.60 24.69 4.92
N PHE A 7 -12.52 23.77 4.61
CA PHE A 7 -12.86 23.43 3.23
C PHE A 7 -14.36 23.14 3.12
N SER A 8 -14.90 23.36 1.92
CA SER A 8 -16.31 23.11 1.62
C SER A 8 -16.47 21.71 1.03
N ILE A 9 -17.49 20.99 1.49
CA ILE A 9 -17.87 19.68 0.95
C ILE A 9 -19.37 19.66 0.66
N ASN A 10 -19.78 18.80 -0.27
CA ASN A 10 -21.19 18.57 -0.53
C ASN A 10 -21.86 17.80 0.62
N GLU A 11 -23.19 17.89 0.68
CA GLU A 11 -23.95 17.33 1.80
C GLU A 11 -23.89 15.78 1.82
N SER A 12 -23.81 15.14 0.64
CA SER A 12 -23.68 13.68 0.53
C SER A 12 -22.40 13.17 1.19
N LEU A 13 -21.25 13.81 0.93
CA LEU A 13 -19.97 13.47 1.54
C LEU A 13 -19.97 13.76 3.03
N LYS A 14 -20.59 14.86 3.45
CA LYS A 14 -20.76 15.20 4.87
C LYS A 14 -21.57 14.15 5.62
N GLN A 15 -22.68 13.66 5.04
CA GLN A 15 -23.46 12.57 5.60
C GLN A 15 -22.65 11.27 5.73
N PHE A 16 -21.86 10.95 4.70
CA PHE A 16 -20.97 9.80 4.72
C PHE A 16 -19.93 9.88 5.85
N ILE A 17 -19.22 11.02 5.99
CA ILE A 17 -18.24 11.24 7.06
C ILE A 17 -18.91 11.11 8.44
N ASN A 18 -20.09 11.71 8.61
CA ASN A 18 -20.83 11.62 9.87
C ASN A 18 -21.20 10.17 10.23
N LYS A 19 -21.56 9.35 9.23
CA LYS A 19 -21.89 7.93 9.42
C LYS A 19 -20.69 7.09 9.86
N LEU A 20 -19.48 7.43 9.41
CA LEU A 20 -18.26 6.73 9.81
C LEU A 20 -17.88 7.07 11.26
N VAL A 21 -18.05 8.32 11.67
CA VAL A 21 -17.83 8.74 13.06
C VAL A 21 -18.89 8.16 13.99
N SER A 22 -20.17 8.16 13.59
CA SER A 22 -21.26 7.64 14.45
C SER A 22 -21.21 6.13 14.68
N LYS A 23 -20.53 5.37 13.81
CA LYS A 23 -20.31 3.93 13.97
C LYS A 23 -19.10 3.58 14.86
N ASN A 24 -18.54 4.55 15.59
CA ASN A 24 -17.31 4.41 16.40
C ASN A 24 -16.10 3.87 15.62
N GLN A 25 -16.09 4.02 14.29
CA GLN A 25 -14.92 3.63 13.49
C GLN A 25 -13.80 4.67 13.60
N TYR A 26 -14.12 5.90 14.00
CA TYR A 26 -13.18 7.00 14.21
C TYR A 26 -13.62 7.89 15.38
N GLU A 27 -12.65 8.35 16.18
CA GLU A 27 -12.89 9.19 17.37
C GLU A 27 -13.55 10.54 17.04
N ASN A 28 -13.16 11.17 15.93
CA ASN A 28 -13.73 12.43 15.48
C ASN A 28 -13.49 12.65 13.97
N LYS A 29 -14.17 13.65 13.41
CA LYS A 29 -14.10 13.98 11.98
C LYS A 29 -12.69 14.43 11.57
N SER A 30 -12.01 15.22 12.39
CA SER A 30 -10.67 15.71 12.09
C SER A 30 -9.63 14.58 12.02
N LYS A 31 -9.76 13.54 12.87
CA LYS A 31 -8.94 12.33 12.83
C LYS A 31 -9.18 11.55 11.55
N LEU A 32 -10.44 11.30 11.21
CA LEU A 32 -10.81 10.62 9.96
C LEU A 32 -10.24 11.35 8.73
N ILE A 33 -10.42 12.66 8.64
CA ILE A 33 -9.92 13.47 7.52
C ILE A 33 -8.39 13.46 7.49
N ARG A 34 -7.72 13.56 8.65
CA ARG A 34 -6.27 13.49 8.73
C ARG A 34 -5.74 12.14 8.26
N ASP A 35 -6.32 11.04 8.73
CA ASP A 35 -5.89 9.69 8.34
C ASP A 35 -6.12 9.44 6.85
N ALA A 36 -7.24 9.94 6.30
CA ALA A 36 -7.51 9.87 4.87
C ALA A 36 -6.52 10.71 4.05
N LEU A 37 -6.20 11.94 4.48
CA LEU A 37 -5.22 12.79 3.84
C LEU A 37 -3.80 12.23 3.95
N LEU A 38 -3.43 11.67 5.10
CA LEU A 38 -2.13 11.01 5.28
C LEU A 38 -2.00 9.82 4.36
N ARG A 39 -3.04 8.97 4.26
CA ARG A 39 -3.06 7.85 3.32
C ARG A 39 -2.95 8.33 1.87
N LEU A 40 -3.71 9.36 1.50
CA LEU A 40 -3.63 9.96 0.17
C LEU A 40 -2.25 10.55 -0.10
N MET A 41 -1.63 11.22 0.87
CA MET A 41 -0.29 11.80 0.73
C MET A 41 0.78 10.71 0.64
N SER A 42 0.64 9.62 1.41
CA SER A 42 1.49 8.44 1.24
C SER A 42 1.34 7.84 -0.15
N ASP A 43 0.12 7.78 -0.71
CA ASP A 43 -0.11 7.33 -2.08
C ASP A 43 0.40 8.35 -3.12
N ILE A 44 0.35 9.66 -2.82
CA ILE A 44 0.77 10.76 -3.71
C ILE A 44 2.30 10.94 -3.72
N GLU A 45 3.00 10.84 -2.60
CA GLU A 45 4.47 10.84 -2.54
C GLU A 45 5.02 9.67 -3.36
N VAL A 46 4.30 8.56 -3.37
CA VAL A 46 4.54 7.38 -4.19
C VAL A 46 4.26 7.68 -5.68
N SER A 47 3.21 8.44 -6.04
CA SER A 47 2.92 8.81 -7.44
C SER A 47 3.72 10.00 -8.02
N ASN A 48 4.09 11.00 -7.20
CA ASN A 48 4.90 12.16 -7.61
C ASN A 48 6.35 11.78 -7.92
N LEU A 49 6.75 10.59 -7.48
CA LEU A 49 8.01 9.98 -7.83
C LEU A 49 8.07 9.58 -9.32
N GLU A 50 6.91 9.43 -9.96
CA GLU A 50 6.81 9.16 -11.40
C GLU A 50 6.75 10.43 -12.27
N SER A 51 6.52 11.63 -11.68
CA SER A 51 6.19 12.84 -12.47
C SER A 51 7.22 13.97 -12.44
N TYR A 52 8.24 13.96 -11.58
CA TYR A 52 9.23 15.04 -11.51
C TYR A 52 10.56 14.68 -12.17
N GLY A 53 10.50 14.53 -13.50
CA GLY A 53 11.58 15.05 -14.33
C GLY A 53 11.43 16.57 -14.38
N GLU A 54 12.34 17.27 -13.70
CA GLU A 54 12.56 18.72 -13.74
C GLU A 54 11.71 19.61 -12.80
N SER A 55 12.44 20.35 -11.96
CA SER A 55 12.09 21.66 -11.36
C SER A 55 11.50 21.72 -9.93
N TYR A 56 12.39 22.14 -9.02
CA TYR A 56 12.22 22.81 -7.71
C TYR A 56 11.54 22.11 -6.52
N GLY A 57 12.35 21.84 -5.51
CA GLY A 57 11.96 21.88 -4.09
C GLY A 57 12.00 20.54 -3.36
N GLU A 58 13.14 20.24 -2.74
CA GLU A 58 13.36 19.12 -1.80
C GLU A 58 12.92 17.74 -2.30
N THR A 59 13.73 17.16 -3.18
CA THR A 59 13.70 15.73 -3.49
C THR A 59 13.90 14.93 -2.20
N ILE A 60 12.84 14.31 -1.68
CA ILE A 60 13.01 13.14 -0.80
C ILE A 60 13.90 12.20 -1.59
N PRO A 61 15.11 11.85 -1.09
CA PRO A 61 16.04 11.12 -1.89
C PRO A 61 15.41 9.78 -2.22
N THR A 62 15.31 9.50 -3.52
CA THR A 62 14.87 8.23 -4.12
C THR A 62 15.67 7.01 -3.65
N THR A 63 16.64 7.22 -2.77
CA THR A 63 17.46 6.23 -2.09
C THR A 63 16.95 5.84 -0.70
N LYS A 64 15.90 6.48 -0.16
CA LYS A 64 15.37 6.08 1.15
C LYS A 64 14.75 4.69 1.04
N LYS A 65 15.34 3.73 1.74
CA LYS A 65 14.77 2.39 1.89
C LYS A 65 13.55 2.44 2.78
N ILE A 66 12.51 1.73 2.37
CA ILE A 66 11.29 1.49 3.14
C ILE A 66 11.18 0.01 3.45
N VAL A 67 10.51 -0.31 4.55
CA VAL A 67 10.09 -1.67 4.87
C VAL A 67 8.60 -1.79 4.58
N GLY A 68 8.20 -2.85 3.89
CA GLY A 68 6.81 -3.10 3.57
C GLY A 68 6.39 -4.52 3.90
N ASN A 69 5.29 -4.65 4.63
CA ASN A 69 4.65 -5.94 4.87
C ASN A 69 3.61 -6.19 3.79
N MET A 70 3.63 -7.37 3.20
CA MET A 70 2.73 -7.82 2.15
C MET A 70 2.00 -9.09 2.57
N ILE A 71 0.70 -9.14 2.30
CA ILE A 71 -0.16 -10.30 2.50
C ILE A 71 -0.81 -10.63 1.17
N ILE A 72 -0.53 -11.82 0.66
CA ILE A 72 -1.06 -12.33 -0.61
C ILE A 72 -1.90 -13.56 -0.30
N VAL A 73 -3.13 -13.58 -0.78
CA VAL A 73 -4.03 -14.74 -0.72
C VAL A 73 -4.35 -15.16 -2.14
N ALA A 74 -3.94 -16.37 -2.51
CA ALA A 74 -4.14 -16.94 -3.83
C ALA A 74 -4.78 -18.33 -3.74
N PRO A 75 -5.41 -18.83 -4.80
CA PRO A 75 -5.76 -20.24 -4.92
C PRO A 75 -4.51 -21.13 -4.78
N HIS A 76 -4.69 -22.31 -4.20
CA HIS A 76 -3.67 -23.35 -4.15
C HIS A 76 -3.51 -23.99 -5.56
N ASP A 77 -2.93 -23.23 -6.49
CA ASP A 77 -2.66 -23.66 -7.87
C ASP A 77 -1.15 -23.59 -8.17
N PRO A 78 -0.53 -24.68 -8.65
CA PRO A 78 0.88 -24.70 -9.04
C PRO A 78 1.29 -23.63 -10.07
N ASN A 79 0.40 -23.24 -10.98
CA ASN A 79 0.68 -22.22 -11.99
C ASN A 79 0.78 -20.83 -11.36
N ILE A 80 -0.07 -20.53 -10.39
CA ILE A 80 -0.03 -19.26 -9.65
C ILE A 80 1.22 -19.22 -8.78
N GLN A 81 1.55 -20.32 -8.10
CA GLN A 81 2.80 -20.44 -7.35
C GLN A 81 4.04 -20.19 -8.21
N ARG A 82 4.09 -20.75 -9.42
CA ARG A 82 5.19 -20.48 -10.36
C ARG A 82 5.29 -19.00 -10.74
N LYS A 83 4.16 -18.31 -10.96
CA LYS A 83 4.15 -16.85 -11.22
C LYS A 83 4.71 -16.08 -10.03
N LEU A 84 4.24 -16.39 -8.81
CA LEU A 84 4.71 -15.75 -7.57
C LEU A 84 6.20 -16.01 -7.32
N ASN A 85 6.68 -17.24 -7.52
CA ASN A 85 8.09 -17.59 -7.37
C ASN A 85 8.98 -16.87 -8.40
N LYS A 86 8.49 -16.60 -9.61
CA LYS A 86 9.20 -15.79 -10.61
C LYS A 86 9.34 -14.33 -10.16
N ILE A 87 8.29 -13.76 -9.59
CA ILE A 87 8.33 -12.41 -9.00
C ILE A 87 9.33 -12.41 -7.85
N GLU A 88 9.23 -13.37 -6.92
CA GLU A 88 10.17 -13.49 -5.81
C GLU A 88 11.63 -13.58 -6.25
N SER A 89 11.91 -14.39 -7.28
CA SER A 89 13.28 -14.52 -7.81
C SER A 89 13.81 -13.21 -8.41
N ARG A 90 12.93 -12.35 -8.95
CA ARG A 90 13.30 -11.03 -9.50
C ARG A 90 13.64 -10.03 -8.39
N TYR A 91 13.00 -10.15 -7.24
CA TYR A 91 13.14 -9.25 -6.09
C TYR A 91 13.81 -9.91 -4.88
N ASN A 92 14.65 -10.92 -5.12
CA ASN A 92 15.23 -11.76 -4.06
C ASN A 92 16.10 -10.96 -3.08
N GLU A 93 16.78 -9.91 -3.55
CA GLU A 93 17.61 -9.02 -2.73
C GLU A 93 16.78 -8.11 -1.82
N GLN A 94 15.57 -7.77 -2.24
CA GLN A 94 14.66 -6.91 -1.49
C GLN A 94 13.72 -7.70 -0.57
N ILE A 95 13.49 -8.99 -0.83
CA ILE A 95 12.62 -9.82 0.01
C ILE A 95 13.42 -10.30 1.22
N VAL A 96 13.18 -9.65 2.37
CA VAL A 96 13.84 -9.98 3.65
C VAL A 96 13.31 -11.29 4.23
N ASN A 97 12.01 -11.52 4.11
CA ASN A 97 11.38 -12.72 4.65
C ASN A 97 10.13 -13.08 3.85
N LYS A 98 9.84 -14.39 3.74
CA LYS A 98 8.63 -14.92 3.14
C LYS A 98 8.17 -16.17 3.92
N ASN A 99 6.95 -16.12 4.42
CA ASN A 99 6.27 -17.26 5.01
C ASN A 99 5.08 -17.67 4.14
N GLN A 100 4.90 -18.97 3.94
CA GLN A 100 3.82 -19.52 3.14
C GLN A 100 3.01 -20.51 3.98
N HIS A 101 1.69 -20.39 3.89
CA HIS A 101 0.74 -21.23 4.62
C HIS A 101 -0.29 -21.75 3.64
N PHE A 102 -0.51 -23.07 3.66
CA PHE A 102 -1.54 -23.72 2.87
C PHE A 102 -2.75 -23.97 3.77
N GLN A 103 -3.89 -23.36 3.42
CA GLN A 103 -5.13 -23.51 4.16
C GLN A 103 -6.26 -23.88 3.20
N GLY A 104 -6.57 -25.18 3.15
CA GLY A 104 -7.54 -25.74 2.22
C GLY A 104 -7.14 -25.46 0.77
N GLU A 105 -8.01 -24.80 0.02
CA GLU A 105 -7.78 -24.39 -1.38
C GLU A 105 -7.03 -23.07 -1.52
N ASN A 106 -6.46 -22.54 -0.44
CA ASN A 106 -5.76 -21.25 -0.45
C ASN A 106 -4.28 -21.40 -0.11
N LEU A 107 -3.48 -20.62 -0.82
CA LEU A 107 -2.12 -20.27 -0.46
C LEU A 107 -2.13 -18.85 0.12
N ILE A 108 -1.61 -18.72 1.34
CA ILE A 108 -1.43 -17.45 2.02
C ILE A 108 0.07 -17.19 2.13
N ILE A 109 0.53 -16.05 1.62
CA ILE A 109 1.93 -15.63 1.68
C ILE A 109 2.01 -14.35 2.50
N PHE A 110 2.86 -14.36 3.51
CA PHE A 110 3.32 -13.17 4.22
C PHE A 110 4.74 -12.87 3.76
N MET A 111 4.98 -11.66 3.31
CA MET A 111 6.28 -11.24 2.78
C MET A 111 6.69 -9.91 3.38
N ILE A 112 7.96 -9.80 3.77
CA ILE A 112 8.59 -8.56 4.20
C ILE A 112 9.53 -8.13 3.07
N PHE A 113 9.33 -6.93 2.59
CA PHE A 113 10.13 -6.31 1.53
C PHE A 113 10.89 -5.12 2.10
N GLU A 114 12.17 -4.99 1.77
CA GLU A 114 13.01 -3.83 2.07
C GLU A 114 13.65 -3.34 0.77
N GLY A 115 13.36 -2.10 0.39
CA GLY A 115 13.89 -1.52 -0.83
C GLY A 115 13.49 -0.07 -0.99
N THR A 116 13.87 0.53 -2.11
CA THR A 116 13.38 1.87 -2.46
C THR A 116 11.87 1.85 -2.73
N VAL A 117 11.24 3.02 -2.65
CA VAL A 117 9.81 3.18 -2.92
C VAL A 117 9.45 2.67 -4.32
N GLN A 118 10.31 2.91 -5.31
CA GLN A 118 10.14 2.49 -6.69
C GLN A 118 10.17 0.97 -6.84
N GLU A 119 11.12 0.31 -6.18
CA GLU A 119 11.21 -1.15 -6.20
C GLU A 119 9.97 -1.76 -5.54
N PHE A 120 9.50 -1.17 -4.43
CA PHE A 120 8.28 -1.58 -3.75
C PHE A 120 7.03 -1.42 -4.64
N GLN A 121 6.90 -0.31 -5.37
CA GLN A 121 5.82 -0.13 -6.33
C GLN A 121 5.85 -1.18 -7.45
N LYS A 122 7.04 -1.45 -8.01
CA LYS A 122 7.20 -2.42 -9.10
C LYS A 122 6.74 -3.81 -8.69
N ILE A 123 7.14 -4.29 -7.51
CA ILE A 123 6.68 -5.59 -7.01
C ILE A 123 5.17 -5.60 -6.71
N VAL A 124 4.61 -4.50 -6.19
CA VAL A 124 3.16 -4.34 -5.98
C VAL A 124 2.38 -4.45 -7.29
N VAL A 125 2.87 -3.81 -8.35
CA VAL A 125 2.26 -3.88 -9.70
C VAL A 125 2.39 -5.29 -10.28
N ASP A 126 3.57 -5.90 -10.18
CA ASP A 126 3.81 -7.27 -10.66
C ASP A 126 2.88 -8.29 -9.98
N ILE A 127 2.68 -8.17 -8.66
CA ILE A 127 1.77 -9.03 -7.90
C ILE A 127 0.32 -8.76 -8.30
N ASN A 128 -0.13 -7.50 -8.33
CA ASN A 128 -1.48 -7.13 -8.76
C ASN A 128 -1.80 -7.55 -10.21
N GLY A 129 -0.77 -7.70 -11.05
CA GLY A 129 -0.91 -8.21 -12.43
C GLY A 129 -1.39 -9.67 -12.52
N ILE A 130 -1.31 -10.44 -11.44
CA ILE A 130 -1.81 -11.82 -11.37
C ILE A 130 -3.31 -11.80 -11.07
N LYS A 131 -4.13 -11.90 -12.12
CA LYS A 131 -5.61 -11.84 -12.06
C LYS A 131 -6.23 -12.86 -11.11
N GLU A 132 -5.56 -13.97 -10.86
CA GLU A 132 -6.07 -15.07 -10.04
C GLU A 132 -5.87 -14.87 -8.53
N ILE A 133 -5.15 -13.82 -8.10
CA ILE A 133 -4.98 -13.48 -6.68
C ILE A 133 -6.35 -13.06 -6.10
N LYS A 134 -6.74 -13.69 -4.99
CA LYS A 134 -8.01 -13.41 -4.29
C LYS A 134 -7.92 -12.12 -3.48
N ASN A 135 -6.77 -11.88 -2.86
CA ASN A 135 -6.54 -10.69 -2.02
C ASN A 135 -5.06 -10.35 -1.99
N PHE A 136 -4.73 -9.08 -2.18
CA PHE A 136 -3.40 -8.55 -1.97
C PHE A 136 -3.49 -7.29 -1.15
N ARG A 137 -2.78 -7.26 -0.03
CA ARG A 137 -2.67 -6.07 0.83
C ARG A 137 -1.23 -5.85 1.18
N TYR A 138 -0.89 -4.59 1.34
CA TYR A 138 0.42 -4.20 1.81
C TYR A 138 0.33 -3.01 2.75
N LEU A 139 1.35 -2.88 3.59
CA LEU A 139 1.52 -1.78 4.53
C LEU A 139 2.98 -1.37 4.51
N ILE A 140 3.24 -0.09 4.26
CA ILE A 140 4.57 0.50 4.39
C ILE A 140 4.77 0.85 5.87
N ILE A 141 5.87 0.37 6.44
CA ILE A 141 6.29 0.62 7.83
C ILE A 141 7.51 1.53 7.74
N ASN A 142 7.34 2.78 8.19
CA ASN A 142 8.41 3.78 8.32
C ASN A 142 9.05 3.69 9.71
#